data_AF-A0A7Y7WSC2-F1
#
_entry.id   AF-A0A7Y7WSC2-F1
#
_cell.length_a   1.000
_cell.length_b   1.000
_cell.length_c   1.000
_cell.angle_alpha   90.00
_cell.angle_beta   90.00
_cell.angle_gamma   90.00
#
_symmetry.space_group_name_H-M   'P 1'
#
loop_
_entity.id
_entity.type
_entity.pdbx_description
1 polymer ?
#
loop_
_entity_poly.entity_id
_entity_poly.type
_entity_poly.pdbx_seq_one_letter_code
_entity_poly.pdbx_strand_id
1 'polypeptide(L)'
;MAFAVNRPDLTLEQLDRTSMLMDRAIPDGEVTGYEALIQGLSLPDADDRHVLAAVICAAQRQRHQLKTPPLCVDDYLDILFRQGLVQTVKALLAYRPML
;
A
#
# COMPACT_ATOMS: atom_id res chain seq x y z
N MET A 1 14.86 2.88 -9.87
CA MET A 1 15.37 3.35 -8.55
C MET A 1 16.45 2.41 -8.05
N ALA A 2 17.51 2.94 -7.43
CA ALA A 2 18.76 2.22 -7.16
C ALA A 2 18.69 1.31 -5.92
N PHE A 3 18.47 0.01 -6.12
CA PHE A 3 18.55 -1.03 -5.08
C PHE A 3 19.87 -1.85 -5.10
N ALA A 4 20.82 -1.48 -5.95
CA ALA A 4 22.02 -2.30 -6.21
C ALA A 4 23.11 -2.26 -5.11
N VAL A 5 22.92 -1.49 -4.04
CA VAL A 5 23.99 -1.19 -3.06
C VAL A 5 24.49 -2.44 -2.32
N ASN A 6 23.68 -3.50 -2.21
CA ASN A 6 24.01 -4.72 -1.43
C ASN A 6 24.04 -6.03 -2.23
N ARG A 7 23.96 -6.00 -3.57
CA ARG A 7 23.95 -7.20 -4.44
C ARG A 7 24.84 -7.02 -5.67
N PRO A 8 26.18 -7.16 -5.52
CA PRO A 8 27.14 -6.91 -6.60
C PRO A 8 27.02 -7.92 -7.76
N ASP A 9 26.32 -9.03 -7.55
CA ASP A 9 26.01 -10.05 -8.55
C ASP A 9 24.91 -9.62 -9.54
N LEU A 10 24.16 -8.55 -9.24
CA LEU A 10 23.05 -8.08 -10.07
C LEU A 10 23.45 -6.88 -10.92
N THR A 11 23.27 -7.00 -12.24
CA THR A 11 23.41 -5.86 -13.15
C THR A 11 22.15 -5.00 -13.15
N LEU A 12 22.28 -3.71 -13.48
CA LEU A 12 21.13 -2.82 -13.64
C LEU A 12 20.12 -3.35 -14.66
N GLU A 13 20.59 -3.91 -15.77
CA GLU A 13 19.73 -4.50 -16.80
C GLU A 13 18.90 -5.68 -16.27
N GLN A 14 19.49 -6.54 -15.42
CA GLN A 14 18.77 -7.64 -14.78
C GLN A 14 17.68 -7.14 -13.81
N LEU A 15 17.99 -6.08 -13.06
CA LEU A 15 17.03 -5.45 -12.15
C LEU A 15 15.87 -4.81 -12.93
N ASP A 16 16.18 -4.04 -13.97
CA ASP A 16 15.19 -3.35 -14.80
C ASP A 16 14.27 -4.36 -15.50
N ARG A 17 14.84 -5.44 -16.07
CA ARG A 17 14.07 -6.53 -16.66
C ARG A 17 13.12 -7.17 -15.65
N THR A 18 13.61 -7.41 -14.44
CA THR A 18 12.80 -8.05 -13.38
C THR A 18 11.68 -7.11 -12.93
N SER A 19 11.97 -5.83 -12.69
CA SER A 19 10.97 -4.81 -12.35
C SER A 19 9.88 -4.75 -13.41
N MET A 20 10.26 -4.64 -14.68
CA MET A 20 9.30 -4.58 -15.78
C MET A 20 8.39 -5.82 -15.83
N LEU A 21 8.93 -7.01 -15.54
CA LEU A 21 8.10 -8.23 -15.47
C LEU A 21 7.14 -8.22 -14.29
N MET A 22 7.55 -7.67 -13.13
CA MET A 22 6.69 -7.52 -11.96
C MET A 22 5.56 -6.52 -12.23
N ASP A 23 5.90 -5.35 -12.77
CA ASP A 23 4.94 -4.29 -13.11
C ASP A 23 3.91 -4.81 -14.14
N ARG A 24 4.36 -5.58 -15.13
CA ARG A 24 3.47 -6.20 -16.12
C ARG A 24 2.58 -7.30 -15.53
N ALA A 25 3.08 -8.06 -14.56
CA ALA A 25 2.33 -9.15 -13.94
C ALA A 25 1.23 -8.62 -13.02
N ILE A 26 1.46 -7.49 -12.35
CA ILE A 26 0.51 -6.86 -11.43
C ILE A 26 0.46 -5.35 -11.72
N PRO A 27 -0.34 -4.92 -12.72
CA PRO A 27 -0.38 -3.52 -13.15
C PRO A 27 -0.78 -2.53 -12.05
N ASP A 28 -1.60 -2.97 -11.09
CA ASP A 28 -2.05 -2.16 -9.94
C ASP A 28 -1.17 -2.35 -8.68
N GLY A 29 0.00 -2.99 -8.84
CA GLY A 29 0.91 -3.31 -7.73
C GLY A 29 1.67 -2.10 -7.18
N GLU A 30 1.84 -1.05 -7.98
CA GLU A 30 2.51 0.18 -7.57
C GLU A 30 1.53 1.16 -6.91
N VAL A 31 1.89 1.61 -5.70
CA VAL A 31 1.13 2.62 -4.96
C VAL A 31 1.89 3.95 -5.01
N THR A 32 1.23 4.99 -5.51
CA THR A 32 1.79 6.33 -5.70
C THR A 32 0.86 7.40 -5.11
N GLY A 33 1.40 8.58 -4.79
CA GLY A 33 0.61 9.72 -4.32
C GLY A 33 0.26 9.71 -2.83
N TYR A 34 0.97 8.92 -2.02
CA TYR A 34 0.75 8.80 -0.58
C TYR A 34 1.55 9.83 0.25
N GLU A 35 2.42 10.61 -0.38
CA GLU A 35 3.40 11.48 0.29
C GLU A 35 2.71 12.52 1.19
N ALA A 36 1.56 13.04 0.77
CA ALA A 36 0.77 14.00 1.54
C ALA A 36 0.21 13.40 2.85
N LEU A 37 0.04 12.09 2.94
CA LEU A 37 -0.48 11.41 4.13
C LEU A 37 0.58 11.28 5.23
N ILE A 38 1.86 11.20 4.86
CA ILE A 38 2.98 10.88 5.78
C ILE A 38 3.01 11.81 6.98
N GLN A 39 2.81 13.12 6.77
CA GLN A 39 2.87 14.12 7.84
C GLN A 39 1.73 13.99 8.87
N GLY A 40 0.60 13.39 8.48
CA GLY A 40 -0.55 13.17 9.35
C GLY A 40 -0.49 11.87 10.16
N LEU A 41 0.54 11.03 9.94
CA LEU A 41 0.68 9.75 10.63
C LEU A 41 1.58 9.88 11.86
N SER A 42 1.18 9.21 12.93
CA SER A 42 1.92 9.13 14.19
C SER A 42 2.15 7.66 14.52
N LEU A 43 3.37 7.19 14.27
CA LEU A 43 3.79 5.81 14.53
C LEU A 43 4.99 5.82 15.48
N PRO A 44 5.20 4.74 16.25
CA PRO A 44 6.38 4.59 17.11
C PRO A 44 7.69 4.67 16.31
N ASP A 45 7.69 4.09 15.11
CA ASP A 45 8.77 4.27 14.15
C ASP A 45 8.38 5.33 13.12
N ALA A 46 9.17 6.40 13.07
CA ALA A 46 8.97 7.50 12.14
C ALA A 46 9.19 7.08 10.68
N ASP A 47 10.08 6.12 10.46
CA ASP A 47 10.40 5.63 9.13
C ASP A 47 9.26 4.76 8.59
N ASP A 48 8.48 4.05 9.41
CA ASP A 48 7.34 3.25 8.94
C ASP A 48 6.14 4.06 8.40
N ARG A 49 6.11 5.39 8.60
CA ARG A 49 4.99 6.23 8.16
C ARG A 49 4.77 6.18 6.66
N HIS A 50 5.83 6.07 5.85
CA HIS A 50 5.68 6.00 4.40
C HIS A 50 4.97 4.71 3.98
N VAL A 51 5.27 3.59 4.66
CA VAL A 51 4.63 2.29 4.42
C VAL A 51 3.14 2.37 4.75
N LEU A 52 2.79 2.89 5.94
CA LEU A 52 1.38 3.02 6.31
C LEU A 52 0.63 4.03 5.43
N ALA A 53 1.26 5.13 5.03
CA ALA A 53 0.68 6.08 4.09
C ALA A 53 0.33 5.41 2.75
N ALA A 54 1.24 4.59 2.21
CA ALA A 54 0.98 3.80 1.01
C ALA A 54 -0.20 2.83 1.21
N VAL A 55 -0.25 2.12 2.35
CA VAL A 55 -1.38 1.22 2.67
C VAL A 55 -2.72 1.96 2.72
N ILE A 56 -2.77 3.14 3.37
CA ILE A 56 -3.99 3.96 3.42
C ILE A 56 -4.41 4.42 2.03
N CYS A 57 -3.47 4.91 1.21
CA CYS A 57 -3.74 5.34 -0.16
C CYS A 57 -4.29 4.18 -1.02
N ALA A 58 -3.67 2.99 -0.92
CA ALA A 58 -4.13 1.80 -1.62
C ALA A 58 -5.54 1.39 -1.16
N ALA A 59 -5.80 1.39 0.14
CA ALA A 59 -7.11 1.06 0.72
C ALA A 59 -8.20 2.05 0.27
N GLN A 60 -7.92 3.36 0.29
CA GLN A 60 -8.80 4.40 -0.23
C GLN A 60 -9.13 4.15 -1.71
N ARG A 61 -8.09 3.90 -2.55
CA ARG A 61 -8.25 3.65 -3.98
C ARG A 61 -9.10 2.41 -4.23
N GLN A 62 -8.81 1.31 -3.54
CA GLN A 62 -9.56 0.06 -3.65
C GLN A 62 -11.03 0.25 -3.25
N ARG A 63 -11.30 0.87 -2.09
CA ARG A 63 -12.67 1.15 -1.64
C ARG A 63 -13.43 2.02 -2.64
N HIS A 64 -12.77 3.04 -3.20
CA HIS A 64 -13.35 3.89 -4.24
C HIS A 64 -13.63 3.15 -5.55
N GLN A 65 -12.97 2.04 -5.87
CA GLN A 65 -13.28 1.24 -7.06
C GLN A 65 -14.46 0.29 -6.83
N LEU A 66 -14.70 -0.14 -5.59
CA LEU A 66 -15.79 -1.04 -5.21
C LEU A 66 -17.11 -0.28 -5.00
N LYS A 67 -17.67 0.27 -6.08
CA LYS A 67 -18.87 1.15 -6.05
C LYS A 67 -20.22 0.43 -6.22
N THR A 68 -20.27 -0.88 -6.41
CA THR A 68 -21.52 -1.57 -6.80
C THR A 68 -21.79 -2.81 -5.93
N PRO A 69 -22.51 -2.66 -4.79
CA PRO A 69 -23.03 -1.42 -4.17
C PRO A 69 -21.92 -0.55 -3.52
N PRO A 70 -22.18 0.74 -3.23
CA PRO A 70 -21.20 1.61 -2.60
C PRO A 70 -20.85 1.11 -1.20
N LEU A 71 -19.57 0.83 -0.99
CA LEU A 71 -19.06 0.23 0.25
C LEU A 71 -18.68 1.31 1.26
N CYS A 72 -19.31 1.31 2.44
CA CYS A 72 -18.90 2.20 3.52
C CYS A 72 -17.56 1.75 4.13
N VAL A 73 -16.92 2.62 4.92
CA VAL A 73 -15.61 2.31 5.52
C VAL A 73 -15.69 1.06 6.40
N ASP A 74 -16.76 0.89 7.16
CA ASP A 74 -16.93 -0.26 8.05
C ASP A 74 -17.12 -1.56 7.26
N ASP A 75 -17.99 -1.55 6.25
CA ASP A 75 -18.20 -2.72 5.40
C ASP A 75 -16.90 -3.15 4.70
N TYR A 76 -16.08 -2.18 4.29
CA TYR A 76 -14.77 -2.45 3.71
C TYR A 76 -13.80 -3.09 4.70
N LEU A 77 -13.69 -2.54 5.92
CA LEU A 77 -12.84 -3.12 6.97
C LEU A 77 -13.31 -4.53 7.36
N ASP A 78 -14.63 -4.76 7.41
CA ASP A 78 -15.24 -6.07 7.64
C ASP A 78 -14.86 -7.08 6.55
N ILE A 79 -14.85 -6.67 5.28
CA ILE A 79 -14.43 -7.52 4.17
C ILE A 79 -12.95 -7.89 4.31
N LEU A 80 -12.07 -6.92 4.56
CA LEU A 80 -10.64 -7.19 4.77
C LEU A 80 -10.42 -8.12 5.96
N PHE A 81 -11.18 -7.94 7.03
CA PHE A 81 -11.12 -8.80 8.22
C PHE A 81 -11.53 -10.24 7.87
N ARG A 82 -12.65 -10.42 7.16
CA ARG A 82 -13.13 -11.74 6.72
C ARG A 82 -12.16 -12.43 5.73
N GLN A 83 -11.37 -11.66 4.99
CA GLN A 83 -10.29 -12.16 4.13
C GLN A 83 -9.01 -12.53 4.91
N GLY A 84 -8.99 -12.35 6.23
CA GLY A 84 -7.84 -12.70 7.08
C GLY A 84 -6.80 -11.59 7.22
N LEU A 85 -7.06 -10.38 6.71
CA LEU A 85 -6.15 -9.24 6.80
C LEU A 85 -6.26 -8.52 8.16
N VAL A 86 -6.23 -9.30 9.25
CA VAL A 86 -6.52 -8.84 10.61
C VAL A 86 -5.58 -7.70 11.05
N GLN A 87 -4.28 -7.82 10.77
CA GLN A 87 -3.30 -6.80 11.16
C GLN A 87 -3.46 -5.52 10.35
N THR A 88 -3.76 -5.63 9.06
CA THR A 88 -4.07 -4.49 8.20
C THR A 88 -5.29 -3.74 8.72
N VAL A 89 -6.37 -4.45 9.07
CA VAL A 89 -7.57 -3.85 9.66
C VAL A 89 -7.24 -3.13 10.97
N LYS A 90 -6.46 -3.75 11.85
CA LYS A 90 -6.05 -3.13 13.12
C LYS A 90 -5.27 -1.83 12.89
N ALA A 91 -4.34 -1.81 11.92
CA ALA A 91 -3.59 -0.61 11.57
C ALA A 91 -4.49 0.48 10.97
N LEU A 92 -5.38 0.10 10.06
CA LEU A 92 -6.29 0.99 9.37
C LEU A 92 -7.37 1.58 10.30
N LEU A 93 -7.81 0.86 11.33
CA LEU A 93 -8.79 1.36 12.31
C LEU A 93 -8.32 2.63 13.03
N ALA A 94 -7.02 2.75 13.32
CA ALA A 94 -6.46 3.95 13.95
C ALA A 94 -6.56 5.20 13.05
N TYR A 95 -6.70 5.00 11.74
CA TYR A 95 -6.78 6.06 10.73
C TYR A 95 -8.07 5.99 9.93
N ARG A 96 -9.14 5.41 10.50
CA ARG A 96 -10.46 5.24 9.86
C ARG A 96 -11.00 6.49 9.16
N PRO A 97 -10.86 7.73 9.69
CA PRO A 97 -11.34 8.94 9.01
C PRO A 97 -10.62 9.25 7.69
N MET A 98 -9.46 8.61 7.45
CA MET A 98 -8.67 8.75 6.24
C MET A 98 -8.99 7.66 5.20
N LEU A 99 -10.07 6.87 5.34
CA LEU A 99 -10.46 5.83 4.38
C LEU A 99 -11.67 6.22 3.55
#